data_AF-V6K3L9-F1
#
_entry.id   AF-V6K3L9-F1
#
_cell.length_a   1.000
_cell.length_b   1.000
_cell.length_c   1.000
_cell.angle_alpha   90.00
_cell.angle_beta   90.00
_cell.angle_gamma   90.00
#
_symmetry.space_group_name_H-M   'P 1'
#
loop_
_entity.id
_entity.type
_entity.pdbx_description
1 polymer ?
#
loop_
_entity_poly.entity_id
_entity_poly.type
_entity_poly.pdbx_seq_one_letter_code
_entity_poly.pdbx_strand_id
1 'polypeptide(L)'
;MAQAAEPSTVETPVGDLDTSVLHQPSKTLRGSLEHGVGGALGPVADLPVNPLAGTGSDPLANGVGTQIADFKPIGTQSVTGPLADGASADELPLVHRFDGPSAG
;
A
#
# COMPACT_ATOMS: atom_id res chain seq x y z
N MET A 1 -7.94 -32.21 -37.09
CA MET A 1 -8.84 -31.04 -37.23
C MET A 1 -8.30 -29.98 -36.29
N ALA A 2 -7.90 -28.82 -36.82
CA ALA A 2 -7.28 -27.76 -36.04
C ALA A 2 -8.36 -26.97 -35.28
N GLN A 3 -8.24 -26.91 -33.95
CA GLN A 3 -9.07 -26.08 -33.11
C GLN A 3 -8.62 -24.63 -33.29
N ALA A 4 -9.47 -23.78 -33.87
CA ALA A 4 -9.24 -22.35 -33.92
C ALA A 4 -9.27 -21.81 -32.48
N ALA A 5 -8.19 -21.17 -32.05
CA ALA A 5 -8.16 -20.44 -30.79
C ALA A 5 -9.18 -19.28 -30.90
N GLU A 6 -10.16 -19.26 -30.00
CA GLU A 6 -11.10 -18.14 -29.91
C GLU A 6 -10.30 -16.87 -29.55
N PRO A 7 -10.56 -15.72 -30.20
CA PRO A 7 -9.84 -14.49 -29.89
C PRO A 7 -10.16 -14.06 -28.45
N SER A 8 -9.12 -13.85 -27.63
CA SER A 8 -9.25 -13.40 -26.24
C SER A 8 -9.77 -11.97 -26.09
N THR A 9 -10.08 -11.30 -27.20
CA THR A 9 -10.42 -9.87 -27.24
C THR A 9 -11.51 -9.64 -28.28
N VAL A 10 -12.48 -8.80 -27.94
CA VAL A 10 -13.54 -8.36 -28.86
C VAL A 10 -13.31 -6.88 -29.19
N GLU A 11 -13.19 -6.56 -30.48
CA GLU A 11 -13.10 -5.16 -30.90
C GLU A 11 -14.44 -4.48 -30.66
N THR A 12 -14.42 -3.38 -29.90
CA THR A 12 -15.60 -2.53 -29.67
C THR A 12 -15.32 -1.10 -30.14
N PRO A 13 -16.36 -0.27 -30.39
CA PRO A 13 -16.17 1.12 -30.81
C PRO A 13 -15.34 1.99 -29.86
N VAL A 14 -15.11 1.52 -28.62
CA VAL A 14 -14.31 2.18 -27.58
C VAL A 14 -12.96 1.49 -27.33
N GLY A 15 -12.57 0.54 -28.19
CA GLY A 15 -11.33 -0.22 -28.09
C GLY A 15 -11.56 -1.72 -27.84
N ASP A 16 -10.46 -2.43 -27.75
CA ASP A 16 -10.44 -3.88 -27.52
C ASP A 16 -10.92 -4.23 -26.10
N LEU A 17 -11.99 -5.02 -26.01
CA LEU A 17 -12.53 -5.52 -24.75
C LEU A 17 -12.01 -6.92 -24.49
N ASP A 18 -11.16 -7.05 -23.48
CA ASP A 18 -10.60 -8.34 -23.07
C ASP A 18 -11.70 -9.23 -22.47
N THR A 19 -11.96 -10.39 -23.08
CA THR A 19 -13.03 -11.30 -22.63
C THR A 19 -12.63 -12.14 -21.41
N SER A 20 -11.40 -11.98 -20.91
CA SER A 20 -10.96 -12.54 -19.62
C SER A 20 -11.81 -12.03 -18.46
N VAL A 21 -12.42 -10.84 -18.60
CA VAL A 21 -13.37 -10.29 -17.61
C VAL A 21 -14.58 -11.20 -17.40
N LEU A 22 -14.99 -11.94 -18.43
CA LEU A 22 -16.15 -12.85 -18.39
C LEU A 22 -15.81 -14.17 -17.70
N HIS A 23 -14.55 -14.61 -17.81
CA HIS A 23 -14.08 -15.89 -17.27
C HIS A 23 -13.55 -15.76 -15.84
N GLN A 24 -12.92 -14.62 -15.51
CA GLN A 24 -12.38 -14.31 -14.18
C GLN A 24 -12.63 -12.83 -13.83
N PRO A 25 -13.90 -12.43 -13.59
CA PRO A 25 -14.25 -11.04 -13.33
C PRO A 25 -13.52 -10.47 -12.11
N SER A 26 -13.41 -11.26 -11.05
CA SER A 26 -12.73 -10.86 -9.81
C SER A 26 -11.23 -10.63 -10.00
N LYS A 27 -10.57 -11.49 -10.80
CA LYS A 27 -9.12 -11.35 -11.07
C LYS A 27 -8.85 -10.12 -11.93
N THR A 28 -9.68 -9.89 -12.93
CA THR A 28 -9.55 -8.73 -13.81
C THR A 28 -9.80 -7.43 -13.06
N LEU A 29 -10.84 -7.39 -12.19
CA LEU A 29 -11.11 -6.23 -11.35
C LEU A 29 -9.96 -5.97 -10.36
N ARG A 30 -9.39 -7.00 -9.73
CA ARG A 30 -8.23 -6.84 -8.85
C ARG A 30 -7.03 -6.30 -9.63
N GLY A 31 -6.72 -6.87 -10.78
CA GLY A 31 -5.62 -6.39 -11.64
C GLY A 31 -5.80 -4.95 -12.09
N SER A 32 -7.03 -4.52 -12.44
CA SER A 32 -7.29 -3.12 -12.80
C SER A 32 -7.21 -2.18 -11.60
N LEU A 33 -7.62 -2.63 -10.41
CA LEU A 33 -7.50 -1.88 -9.17
C LEU A 33 -6.03 -1.74 -8.75
N GLU A 34 -5.26 -2.83 -8.80
CA GLU A 34 -3.81 -2.85 -8.54
C GLU A 34 -3.07 -1.93 -9.50
N HIS A 35 -3.41 -1.97 -10.79
CA HIS A 35 -2.79 -1.10 -11.79
C HIS A 35 -3.14 0.38 -11.57
N GLY A 36 -4.41 0.67 -11.27
CA GLY A 36 -4.88 2.03 -10.99
C GLY A 36 -4.30 2.61 -9.70
N VAL A 37 -4.35 1.84 -8.60
CA VAL A 37 -3.83 2.24 -7.28
C VAL A 37 -2.30 2.29 -7.31
N GLY A 38 -1.64 1.27 -7.85
CA GLY A 38 -0.18 1.23 -7.97
C GLY A 38 0.37 2.36 -8.86
N GLY A 39 -0.30 2.65 -9.99
CA GLY A 39 0.10 3.76 -10.86
C GLY A 39 -0.16 5.15 -10.26
N ALA A 40 -1.29 5.34 -9.57
CA ALA A 40 -1.66 6.64 -9.02
C ALA A 40 -1.01 6.96 -7.68
N LEU A 41 -0.87 5.95 -6.80
CA LEU A 41 -0.38 6.12 -5.44
C LEU A 41 1.06 5.61 -5.24
N GLY A 42 1.56 4.74 -6.12
CA GLY A 42 2.93 4.22 -6.03
C GLY A 42 3.99 5.31 -5.82
N PRO A 43 4.00 6.41 -6.60
CA PRO A 43 4.99 7.47 -6.42
C PRO A 43 4.97 8.16 -5.05
N VAL A 44 3.84 8.12 -4.34
CA VAL A 44 3.68 8.74 -3.01
C VAL A 44 3.70 7.73 -1.88
N ALA A 45 3.65 6.43 -2.18
CA ALA A 45 3.66 5.36 -1.18
C ALA A 45 5.02 5.25 -0.47
N ASP A 46 6.11 5.48 -1.22
CA ASP A 46 7.48 5.47 -0.71
C ASP A 46 7.89 6.77 0.01
N LEU A 47 7.04 7.81 -0.01
CA LEU A 47 7.34 9.07 0.67
C LEU A 47 7.18 8.90 2.19
N PRO A 48 8.06 9.53 3.00
CA PRO A 48 7.89 9.55 4.44
C PRO A 48 6.58 10.24 4.81
N VAL A 49 5.84 9.65 5.75
CA VAL A 49 4.58 10.22 6.24
C VAL A 49 4.83 11.51 7.02
N ASN A 50 5.96 11.57 7.75
CA ASN A 50 6.43 12.74 8.44
C ASN A 50 7.53 13.43 7.61
N PRO A 51 7.23 14.52 6.88
CA PRO A 51 8.24 15.23 6.09
C PRO A 51 9.31 15.92 6.95
N LEU A 52 9.08 16.05 8.26
CA LEU A 52 10.02 16.65 9.21
C LEU A 52 10.85 15.60 9.97
N ALA A 53 10.71 14.31 9.62
CA ALA A 53 11.47 13.22 10.23
C ALA A 53 12.98 13.51 10.26
N GLY A 54 13.61 13.28 11.41
CA GLY A 54 15.04 13.52 11.61
C GLY A 54 15.48 14.99 11.63
N THR A 55 14.56 15.95 11.52
CA THR A 55 14.88 17.38 11.65
C THR A 55 14.86 17.82 13.12
N GLY A 56 15.59 18.90 13.45
CA GLY A 56 15.57 19.48 14.81
C GLY A 56 14.22 20.09 15.21
N SER A 57 13.26 20.17 14.29
CA SER A 57 11.89 20.66 14.54
C SER A 57 10.85 19.57 14.35
N ASP A 58 11.26 18.31 14.28
CA ASP A 58 10.35 17.17 14.15
C ASP A 58 9.33 17.17 15.30
N PRO A 59 8.03 17.38 15.01
CA PRO A 59 7.01 17.41 16.05
C PRO A 59 6.90 16.06 16.77
N LEU A 60 7.14 14.95 16.07
CA LEU A 60 6.95 13.60 16.58
C LEU A 60 8.11 13.12 17.47
N ALA A 61 9.24 13.82 17.42
CA ALA A 61 10.37 13.61 18.32
C ALA A 61 10.17 14.26 19.72
N ASN A 62 9.11 15.08 19.92
CA ASN A 62 8.80 15.72 21.21
C ASN A 62 8.11 14.78 22.20
N GLY A 63 8.70 13.62 22.45
CA GLY A 63 8.09 12.67 23.36
C GLY A 63 8.52 12.81 24.81
N VAL A 64 7.64 12.33 25.70
CA VAL A 64 7.86 12.32 27.14
C VAL A 64 8.08 10.89 27.59
N GLY A 65 9.10 10.67 28.42
CA GLY A 65 9.44 9.37 28.99
C GLY A 65 9.31 9.35 30.49
N THR A 66 8.97 8.19 31.04
CA THR A 66 9.03 7.90 32.47
C THR A 66 9.89 6.65 32.70
N GLN A 67 10.66 6.66 33.78
CA GLN A 67 11.43 5.52 34.22
C GLN A 67 11.29 5.38 35.73
N ILE A 68 11.03 4.15 36.18
CA ILE A 68 10.93 3.82 37.60
C ILE A 68 12.05 2.83 37.89
N ALA A 69 12.98 3.19 38.79
CA ALA A 69 14.15 2.37 39.14
C ALA A 69 14.88 1.82 37.89
N ASP A 70 15.26 0.53 37.91
CA ASP A 70 16.01 -0.15 36.85
C ASP A 70 15.13 -0.77 35.76
N PHE A 71 13.84 -0.42 35.71
CA PHE A 71 12.95 -0.90 34.63
C PHE A 71 13.28 -0.23 33.30
N LYS A 72 12.93 -0.91 32.21
CA LYS A 72 13.00 -0.34 30.86
C LYS A 72 12.14 0.94 30.82
N PRO A 73 12.69 2.10 30.39
CA PRO A 73 11.93 3.32 30.28
C PRO A 73 10.80 3.17 29.26
N ILE A 74 9.64 3.76 29.55
CA ILE A 74 8.53 3.86 28.62
C ILE A 74 8.39 5.32 28.20
N GLY A 75 8.08 5.57 26.94
CA GLY A 75 7.85 6.92 26.47
C GLY A 75 6.96 6.91 25.24
N THR A 76 6.46 8.09 24.89
CA THR A 76 5.61 8.25 23.70
C THR A 76 6.37 7.98 22.41
N GLN A 77 7.70 8.11 22.41
CA GLN A 77 8.57 7.77 21.28
C GLN A 77 8.49 6.30 20.89
N SER A 78 8.11 5.38 21.78
CA SER A 78 7.90 3.98 21.39
C SER A 78 6.74 3.80 20.41
N VAL A 79 5.82 4.76 20.35
CA VAL A 79 4.65 4.77 19.45
C VAL A 79 4.90 5.67 18.25
N THR A 80 5.51 6.86 18.46
CA THR A 80 5.73 7.83 17.39
C THR A 80 7.05 7.62 16.64
N GLY A 81 7.96 6.81 17.17
CA GLY A 81 9.29 6.53 16.63
C GLY A 81 9.31 6.21 15.14
N PRO A 82 8.53 5.21 14.65
CA PRO A 82 8.52 4.90 13.23
C PRO A 82 8.24 6.10 12.33
N LEU A 83 7.32 6.98 12.74
CA LEU A 83 6.99 8.20 11.99
C LEU A 83 8.07 9.29 12.17
N ALA A 84 8.62 9.44 13.36
CA ALA A 84 9.74 10.35 13.62
C ALA A 84 11.02 9.95 12.85
N ASP A 85 11.18 8.65 12.59
CA ASP A 85 12.31 8.05 11.85
C ASP A 85 12.06 8.01 10.34
N GLY A 86 10.89 8.45 9.87
CA GLY A 86 10.59 8.64 8.45
C GLY A 86 9.94 7.45 7.75
N ALA A 87 9.22 6.59 8.48
CA ALA A 87 8.47 5.49 7.88
C ALA A 87 7.59 5.99 6.71
N SER A 88 7.65 5.24 5.60
CA SER A 88 6.88 5.51 4.40
C SER A 88 5.42 5.10 4.56
N ALA A 89 4.54 5.56 3.66
CA ALA A 89 3.14 5.17 3.72
C ALA A 89 2.95 3.66 3.52
N ASP A 90 3.80 3.02 2.70
CA ASP A 90 3.76 1.56 2.47
C ASP A 90 4.22 0.72 3.69
N GLU A 91 4.97 1.33 4.60
CA GLU A 91 5.40 0.69 5.85
C GLU A 91 4.34 0.75 6.95
N LEU A 92 3.21 1.43 6.71
CA LEU A 92 2.15 1.53 7.69
C LEU A 92 1.33 0.23 7.75
N PRO A 93 0.98 -0.27 8.96
CA PRO A 93 0.17 -1.48 9.12
C PRO A 93 -1.20 -1.44 8.41
N LEU A 94 -1.66 -0.25 8.02
CA LEU A 94 -2.95 -0.01 7.39
C LEU A 94 -2.93 -0.25 5.87
N VAL A 95 -1.79 -0.08 5.19
CA VAL A 95 -1.75 -0.25 3.72
C VAL A 95 -1.90 -1.72 3.31
N HIS A 96 -1.39 -2.65 4.14
CA HIS A 96 -1.56 -4.09 3.92
C HIS A 96 -3.00 -4.59 4.15
N ARG A 97 -3.91 -3.74 4.65
CA ARG A 97 -5.34 -4.11 4.79
C ARG A 97 -6.05 -4.18 3.44
N PHE A 98 -5.55 -3.46 2.42
CA PHE A 98 -6.11 -3.50 1.07
C PHE A 98 -5.69 -4.73 0.29
N ASP A 99 -4.63 -5.41 0.74
CA ASP A 99 -4.31 -6.78 0.32
C ASP A 99 -5.31 -7.74 1.01
N GLY A 100 -6.55 -7.76 0.49
CA GLY A 100 -7.62 -8.61 1.04
C GLY A 100 -7.20 -10.09 1.12
N PRO A 101 -7.89 -10.93 1.93
CA PRO A 101 -7.46 -12.30 2.18
C PRO A 101 -7.14 -13.01 0.87
N SER A 102 -5.88 -13.44 0.74
CA SER A 102 -5.43 -14.36 -0.30
C SER A 102 -6.37 -15.56 -0.28
N ALA A 103 -7.25 -15.65 -1.26
CA ALA A 103 -8.06 -16.83 -1.49
C ALA A 103 -7.11 -17.97 -1.85
N GLY A 104 -6.91 -18.89 -0.91
CA GLY A 104 -6.41 -20.24 -1.20
C GLY A 104 -7.45 -21.05 -1.94
#